data_AF-A0A925HDZ4-F1
#
_entry.id   AF-A0A925HDZ4-F1
#
_cell.length_a   1.000
_cell.length_b   1.000
_cell.length_c   1.000
_cell.angle_alpha   90.00
_cell.angle_beta   90.00
_cell.angle_gamma   90.00
#
_symmetry.space_group_name_H-M   'P 1'
#
loop_
_entity.id
_entity.type
_entity.pdbx_description
1 polymer ?
#
loop_
_entity_poly.entity_id
_entity_poly.type
_entity_poly.pdbx_seq_one_letter_code
_entity_poly.pdbx_strand_id
1 'polypeptide(L)'
;MKILKSGVCLSIIASLSFLSCNKVEKYPSEDLSEYMNLQVGKYIRYNLDSLRFVFFGQKDTIVSYQAKDVVEAAITDNIGRPSWRIVRYLRDSASKNESDWRPSLTYMITPTREVVELVENNQRFQKLKLPITNGFSWKGNSYIDTYNDFDMRFLEGWDYTYEDVGTTFTDSGRTNIPNTITVNQIDEEGNIGNPTAPIIQKVFSKEVYAKNIGLVYKNVIKWEYQASFDVRRCYYFKCASNKCDTIECDASPDLCDSVSKLKGWSQKCRDSIKTGFYYEGYGIKLKMIDHN
;
A
#
# COMPACT_ATOMS: atom_id res chain seq x y z
N MET A 1 -71.32 -19.33 -66.29
CA MET A 1 -70.58 -19.86 -65.13
C MET A 1 -69.79 -18.70 -64.52
N LYS A 2 -70.07 -18.36 -63.27
CA LYS A 2 -69.72 -17.08 -62.62
C LYS A 2 -68.20 -16.93 -62.41
N ILE A 3 -67.66 -15.77 -62.82
CA ILE A 3 -66.33 -15.29 -62.43
C ILE A 3 -66.53 -14.56 -61.10
N LEU A 4 -66.01 -15.12 -60.00
CA LEU A 4 -65.79 -14.38 -58.74
C LEU A 4 -64.28 -14.27 -58.51
N LYS A 5 -63.78 -13.02 -58.52
CA LYS A 5 -62.45 -12.68 -58.02
C LYS A 5 -62.53 -12.68 -56.49
N SER A 6 -61.85 -13.62 -55.84
CA SER A 6 -61.64 -13.58 -54.40
C SER A 6 -60.37 -12.78 -54.12
N GLY A 7 -60.56 -11.57 -53.62
CA GLY A 7 -59.51 -10.80 -52.97
C GLY A 7 -59.63 -10.95 -51.45
N VAL A 8 -58.49 -10.73 -50.79
CA VAL A 8 -58.32 -10.50 -49.35
C VAL A 8 -58.23 -11.76 -48.48
N CYS A 9 -57.01 -12.11 -48.07
CA CYS A 9 -56.57 -12.18 -46.66
C CYS A 9 -55.18 -12.84 -46.57
N LEU A 10 -54.13 -12.14 -47.02
CA LEU A 10 -52.75 -12.51 -46.68
C LEU A 10 -51.97 -11.23 -46.35
N SER A 11 -52.35 -10.59 -45.25
CA SER A 11 -51.61 -9.47 -44.66
C SER A 11 -51.88 -9.44 -43.16
N ILE A 12 -51.51 -10.53 -42.47
CA ILE A 12 -51.41 -10.58 -41.00
C ILE A 12 -50.10 -11.31 -40.64
N ILE A 13 -48.99 -10.97 -41.30
CA ILE A 13 -47.64 -11.42 -40.93
C ILE A 13 -46.68 -10.33 -41.38
N ALA A 14 -46.49 -9.26 -40.59
CA ALA A 14 -45.28 -8.39 -40.63
C ALA A 14 -45.38 -7.13 -39.73
N SER A 15 -45.95 -7.22 -38.52
CA SER A 15 -46.04 -6.01 -37.67
C SER A 15 -45.90 -6.27 -36.17
N LEU A 16 -45.11 -7.27 -35.77
CA LEU A 16 -44.81 -7.55 -34.35
C LEU A 16 -43.32 -7.79 -34.07
N SER A 17 -42.42 -7.04 -34.72
CA SER A 17 -40.98 -7.27 -34.57
C SER A 17 -40.14 -6.01 -34.43
N PHE A 18 -40.57 -4.99 -33.66
CA PHE A 18 -39.69 -3.86 -33.29
C PHE A 18 -39.94 -3.31 -31.87
N LEU A 19 -40.13 -4.19 -30.89
CA LEU A 19 -40.02 -3.82 -29.48
C LEU A 19 -38.86 -4.59 -28.81
N SER A 20 -37.67 -4.53 -29.41
CA SER A 20 -36.44 -4.76 -28.66
C SER A 20 -35.96 -3.39 -28.17
N CYS A 21 -36.51 -2.97 -27.03
CA CYS A 21 -35.97 -1.87 -26.26
C CYS A 21 -34.66 -2.38 -25.62
N ASN A 22 -33.52 -2.10 -26.26
CA ASN A 22 -32.24 -2.20 -25.59
C ASN A 22 -32.23 -1.16 -24.48
N LYS A 23 -32.56 -1.57 -23.25
CA LYS A 23 -32.22 -0.78 -22.07
C LYS A 23 -30.71 -0.71 -22.01
N VAL A 24 -30.15 0.34 -22.61
CA VAL A 24 -28.78 0.74 -22.31
C VAL A 24 -28.82 1.21 -20.87
N GLU A 25 -28.46 0.32 -19.94
CA GLU A 25 -28.16 0.73 -18.58
C GLU A 25 -26.98 1.69 -18.67
N LYS A 26 -27.30 2.99 -18.69
CA LYS A 26 -26.33 4.04 -18.42
C LYS A 26 -25.97 3.89 -16.95
N TYR A 27 -24.97 3.08 -16.66
CA TYR A 27 -24.24 3.20 -15.42
C TYR A 27 -23.62 4.60 -15.43
N PRO A 28 -24.01 5.52 -14.53
CA PRO A 28 -23.23 6.73 -14.35
C PRO A 28 -21.84 6.26 -13.91
N SER A 29 -20.85 6.32 -14.80
CA SER A 29 -19.47 6.12 -14.40
C SER A 29 -19.09 7.35 -13.60
N GLU A 30 -18.81 7.16 -12.31
CA GLU A 30 -18.18 8.18 -11.48
C GLU A 30 -16.99 8.81 -12.23
N ASP A 31 -16.84 10.13 -12.15
CA ASP A 31 -15.67 10.80 -12.70
C ASP A 31 -14.56 10.78 -11.66
N LEU A 32 -13.50 10.01 -11.94
CA LEU A 32 -12.37 9.87 -11.01
C LEU A 32 -11.70 11.21 -10.70
N SER A 33 -11.78 12.20 -11.60
CA SER A 33 -11.19 13.52 -11.39
C SER A 33 -11.86 14.31 -10.26
N GLU A 34 -13.14 14.00 -9.95
CA GLU A 34 -13.86 14.60 -8.82
C GLU A 34 -13.20 14.23 -7.49
N TYR A 35 -12.49 13.11 -7.41
CA TYR A 35 -11.76 12.69 -6.20
C TYR A 35 -10.34 13.27 -6.09
N MET A 36 -9.96 14.22 -6.95
CA MET A 36 -8.61 14.81 -6.98
C MET A 36 -8.57 16.34 -6.86
N ASN A 37 -9.66 17.05 -7.24
CA ASN A 37 -9.80 18.51 -7.16
C ASN A 37 -8.59 19.29 -7.74
N LEU A 38 -8.24 19.02 -8.99
CA LEU A 38 -6.97 19.44 -9.62
C LEU A 38 -6.96 20.88 -10.16
N GLN A 39 -7.78 21.78 -9.63
CA GLN A 39 -7.71 23.19 -10.07
C GLN A 39 -6.42 23.84 -9.52
N VAL A 40 -5.70 24.57 -10.38
CA VAL A 40 -4.48 25.30 -9.96
C VAL A 40 -4.80 26.27 -8.83
N GLY A 41 -3.99 26.24 -7.77
CA GLY A 41 -4.18 27.03 -6.55
C GLY A 41 -4.99 26.31 -5.46
N LYS A 42 -5.60 25.15 -5.76
CA LYS A 42 -6.19 24.29 -4.73
C LYS A 42 -5.11 23.66 -3.87
N TYR A 43 -5.41 23.48 -2.59
CA TYR A 43 -4.55 22.81 -1.64
C TYR A 43 -5.32 21.94 -0.66
N ILE A 44 -4.60 20.97 -0.07
CA ILE A 44 -5.05 20.22 1.10
C ILE A 44 -3.94 20.29 2.16
N ARG A 45 -4.31 20.63 3.39
CA ARG A 45 -3.41 20.62 4.56
C ARG A 45 -3.64 19.39 5.40
N TYR A 46 -2.55 18.86 5.96
CA TYR A 46 -2.57 17.63 6.76
C TYR A 46 -1.75 17.79 8.03
N ASN A 47 -2.13 17.03 9.06
CA ASN A 47 -1.16 16.56 10.05
C ASN A 47 -0.43 15.36 9.45
N LEU A 48 0.90 15.38 9.48
CA LEU A 48 1.77 14.33 8.96
C LEU A 48 2.59 13.75 10.09
N ASP A 49 2.42 12.46 10.36
CA ASP A 49 3.32 11.69 11.24
C ASP A 49 4.26 10.85 10.37
N SER A 50 5.57 11.06 10.53
CA SER A 50 6.62 10.29 9.87
C SER A 50 7.24 9.34 10.88
N LEU A 51 7.01 8.04 10.69
CA LEU A 51 7.70 6.99 11.43
C LEU A 51 9.10 6.80 10.83
N ARG A 52 10.13 6.94 11.66
CA ARG A 52 11.54 6.81 11.28
C ARG A 52 12.26 5.86 12.22
N PHE A 53 13.13 5.04 11.66
CA PHE A 53 14.11 4.26 12.42
C PHE A 53 15.44 5.01 12.34
N VAL A 54 15.79 5.73 13.41
CA VAL A 54 16.84 6.76 13.37
C VAL A 54 18.25 6.15 13.53
N PHE A 55 18.38 4.99 14.18
CA PHE A 55 19.66 4.30 14.37
C PHE A 55 19.51 2.78 14.43
N PHE A 56 20.61 2.07 14.11
CA PHE A 56 20.75 0.63 14.32
C PHE A 56 20.42 0.28 15.77
N GLY A 57 19.39 -0.55 15.99
CA GLY A 57 18.96 -1.00 17.33
C GLY A 57 18.16 0.02 18.16
N GLN A 58 17.75 1.17 17.61
CA GLN A 58 16.84 2.09 18.32
C GLN A 58 15.37 1.82 18.03
N LYS A 59 14.54 2.18 19.01
CA LYS A 59 13.08 2.15 18.94
C LYS A 59 12.58 3.14 17.87
N ASP A 60 11.47 2.81 17.25
CA ASP A 60 10.78 3.64 16.29
C ASP A 60 10.52 5.05 16.84
N THR A 61 10.80 6.07 16.04
CA THR A 61 10.55 7.48 16.39
C THR A 61 9.51 8.06 15.46
N ILE A 62 8.48 8.67 16.02
CA ILE A 62 7.51 9.46 15.26
C ILE A 62 7.94 10.91 15.29
N VAL A 63 8.08 11.51 14.10
CA VAL A 63 8.32 12.94 13.92
C VAL A 63 7.12 13.54 13.21
N SER A 64 6.48 14.52 13.84
CA SER A 64 5.24 15.13 13.35
C SER A 64 5.47 16.49 12.69
N TYR A 65 4.79 16.71 11.57
CA TYR A 65 4.82 17.91 10.75
C TYR A 65 3.40 18.36 10.42
N GLN A 66 3.27 19.58 9.90
CA GLN A 66 2.16 19.89 9.00
C GLN A 66 2.62 19.76 7.56
N ALA A 67 1.76 19.16 6.73
CA ALA A 67 1.97 19.07 5.29
C ALA A 67 0.92 19.90 4.54
N LYS A 68 1.28 20.40 3.37
CA LYS A 68 0.39 21.13 2.48
C LYS A 68 0.69 20.73 1.03
N ASP A 69 -0.26 20.04 0.41
CA ASP A 69 -0.16 19.67 -1.01
C ASP A 69 -0.87 20.74 -1.83
N VAL A 70 -0.15 21.39 -2.74
CA VAL A 70 -0.67 22.48 -3.58
C VAL A 70 -0.62 22.07 -5.05
N VAL A 71 -1.74 22.23 -5.75
CA VAL A 71 -1.81 22.09 -7.21
C VAL A 71 -1.17 23.34 -7.83
N GLU A 72 0.11 23.26 -8.20
CA GLU A 72 0.86 24.43 -8.65
C GLU A 72 0.68 24.74 -10.13
N ALA A 73 0.51 23.72 -10.96
CA ALA A 73 0.45 23.91 -12.40
C ALA A 73 -0.34 22.79 -13.08
N ALA A 74 -1.12 23.19 -14.08
CA ALA A 74 -1.53 22.28 -15.15
C ALA A 74 -0.34 22.12 -16.11
N ILE A 75 -0.02 20.89 -16.43
CA ILE A 75 1.09 20.47 -17.28
C ILE A 75 0.61 19.37 -18.25
N THR A 76 1.51 18.84 -19.06
CA THR A 76 1.28 17.66 -19.87
C THR A 76 2.29 16.58 -19.48
N ASP A 77 1.87 15.32 -19.50
CA ASP A 77 2.83 14.22 -19.36
C ASP A 77 3.64 14.00 -20.66
N ASN A 78 4.53 13.01 -20.62
CA ASN A 78 5.45 12.71 -21.72
C ASN A 78 4.75 12.26 -23.02
N ILE A 79 3.45 11.95 -22.99
CA ILE A 79 2.67 11.58 -24.17
C ILE A 79 1.56 12.61 -24.48
N GLY A 80 1.61 13.79 -23.85
CA GLY A 80 0.72 14.91 -24.13
C GLY A 80 -0.63 14.88 -23.40
N ARG A 81 -0.82 14.01 -22.40
CA ARG A 81 -2.07 13.97 -21.62
C ARG A 81 -2.10 15.10 -20.58
N PRO A 82 -3.25 15.78 -20.39
CA PRO A 82 -3.43 16.75 -19.31
C PRO A 82 -3.05 16.15 -17.95
N SER A 83 -2.16 16.82 -17.24
CA SER A 83 -1.60 16.37 -15.97
C SER A 83 -1.40 17.55 -15.04
N TRP A 84 -1.18 17.30 -13.77
CA TRP A 84 -1.06 18.35 -12.76
C TRP A 84 0.16 18.12 -11.90
N ARG A 85 0.94 19.18 -11.67
CA ARG A 85 2.06 19.18 -10.74
C ARG A 85 1.55 19.55 -9.35
N ILE A 86 1.80 18.67 -8.39
CA ILE A 86 1.51 18.91 -6.99
C ILE A 86 2.84 19.04 -6.26
N VAL A 87 2.96 20.09 -5.44
CA VAL A 87 4.10 20.27 -4.56
C VAL A 87 3.63 20.16 -3.12
N ARG A 88 4.25 19.23 -2.39
CA ARG A 88 4.11 19.10 -0.94
C ARG A 88 5.09 20.04 -0.26
N TYR A 89 4.55 20.88 0.60
CA TYR A 89 5.29 21.69 1.55
C TYR A 89 5.19 21.08 2.94
N LEU A 90 6.27 21.16 3.71
CA LEU A 90 6.29 20.80 5.12
C LEU A 90 6.62 22.02 5.98
N ARG A 91 6.11 22.04 7.20
CA ARG A 91 6.59 22.86 8.30
C ARG A 91 6.54 22.08 9.60
N ASP A 92 7.27 22.56 10.59
CA ASP A 92 7.21 22.00 11.94
C ASP A 92 5.76 21.99 12.47
N SER A 93 5.38 20.93 13.18
CA SER A 93 4.00 20.75 13.66
C SER A 93 3.54 21.82 14.66
N ALA A 94 4.48 22.41 15.42
CA ALA A 94 4.22 23.50 16.34
C ALA A 94 4.20 24.87 15.66
N SER A 95 4.84 25.02 14.49
CA SER A 95 4.89 26.31 13.79
C SER A 95 3.50 26.78 13.33
N LYS A 96 3.26 28.07 13.48
CA LYS A 96 2.08 28.80 12.97
C LYS A 96 2.43 29.83 11.91
N ASN A 97 3.70 29.98 11.56
CA ASN A 97 4.13 30.97 10.58
C ASN A 97 3.94 30.41 9.16
N GLU A 98 3.33 31.19 8.27
CA GLU A 98 3.20 30.82 6.85
C GLU A 98 4.53 30.91 6.10
N SER A 99 5.51 31.66 6.60
CA SER A 99 6.85 31.72 6.03
C SER A 99 7.69 30.46 6.25
N ASP A 100 7.22 29.50 7.06
CA ASP A 100 8.01 28.32 7.46
C ASP A 100 7.80 27.13 6.52
N TRP A 101 6.84 27.21 5.60
CA TRP A 101 6.62 26.19 4.59
C TRP A 101 7.87 26.01 3.71
N ARG A 102 8.35 24.78 3.59
CA ARG A 102 9.46 24.40 2.70
C ARG A 102 9.01 23.28 1.77
N PRO A 103 9.33 23.34 0.48
CA PRO A 103 9.01 22.25 -0.44
C PRO A 103 9.75 20.97 0.00
N SER A 104 9.07 19.84 -0.08
CA SER A 104 9.59 18.53 0.36
C SER A 104 9.44 17.43 -0.68
N LEU A 105 8.38 17.46 -1.47
CA LEU A 105 8.10 16.45 -2.47
C LEU A 105 7.36 17.09 -3.65
N THR A 106 7.64 16.62 -4.85
CA THR A 106 6.87 16.96 -6.04
C THR A 106 6.39 15.67 -6.68
N TYR A 107 5.11 15.61 -7.01
CA TYR A 107 4.52 14.49 -7.73
C TYR A 107 3.53 15.00 -8.78
N MET A 108 3.23 14.15 -9.74
CA MET A 108 2.32 14.45 -10.84
C MET A 108 1.08 13.59 -10.73
N ILE A 109 -0.10 14.18 -10.95
CA ILE A 109 -1.35 13.44 -11.09
C ILE A 109 -1.84 13.56 -12.54
N THR A 110 -2.19 12.42 -13.12
CA THR A 110 -2.77 12.31 -14.46
C THR A 110 -4.09 11.53 -14.35
N PRO A 111 -5.24 12.20 -14.18
CA PRO A 111 -6.53 11.56 -14.28
C PRO A 111 -6.82 11.21 -15.74
N THR A 112 -7.25 9.98 -15.98
CA THR A 112 -7.84 9.54 -17.23
C THR A 112 -9.30 9.17 -16.98
N ARG A 113 -10.00 8.72 -18.02
CA ARG A 113 -11.36 8.19 -17.88
C ARG A 113 -11.43 7.00 -16.92
N GLU A 114 -10.41 6.15 -16.90
CA GLU A 114 -10.48 4.82 -16.27
C GLU A 114 -9.58 4.68 -15.04
N VAL A 115 -8.56 5.53 -14.93
CA VAL A 115 -7.54 5.45 -13.88
C VAL A 115 -7.02 6.84 -13.51
N VAL A 116 -6.72 7.04 -12.23
CA VAL A 116 -5.90 8.15 -11.76
C VAL A 116 -4.48 7.64 -11.55
N GLU A 117 -3.57 8.13 -12.38
CA GLU A 117 -2.16 7.82 -12.28
C GLU A 117 -1.46 8.89 -11.42
N LEU A 118 -0.62 8.45 -10.48
CA LEU A 118 0.26 9.31 -9.71
C LEU A 118 1.71 8.93 -10.01
N VAL A 119 2.53 9.91 -10.38
CA VAL A 119 3.97 9.72 -10.59
C VAL A 119 4.77 10.44 -9.52
N GLU A 120 5.52 9.69 -8.73
CA GLU A 120 6.37 10.18 -7.65
C GLU A 120 7.74 9.50 -7.76
N ASN A 121 8.84 10.25 -7.74
CA ASN A 121 10.20 9.71 -7.84
C ASN A 121 10.37 8.70 -9.00
N ASN A 122 9.83 9.03 -10.17
CA ASN A 122 9.79 8.19 -11.37
C ASN A 122 9.00 6.86 -11.25
N GLN A 123 8.29 6.63 -10.16
CA GLN A 123 7.40 5.49 -9.99
C GLN A 123 5.96 5.87 -10.28
N ARG A 124 5.27 5.08 -11.12
CA ARG A 124 3.87 5.32 -11.52
C ARG A 124 2.93 4.38 -10.77
N PHE A 125 2.00 4.97 -10.03
CA PHE A 125 0.97 4.27 -9.26
C PHE A 125 -0.40 4.49 -9.90
N GLN A 126 -1.25 3.47 -9.92
CA GLN A 126 -2.67 3.59 -10.26
C GLN A 126 -3.46 3.74 -8.96
N LYS A 127 -3.76 4.98 -8.57
CA LYS A 127 -4.32 5.32 -7.25
C LYS A 127 -5.82 5.09 -7.14
N LEU A 128 -6.56 5.37 -8.21
CA LEU A 128 -7.99 5.08 -8.36
C LEU A 128 -8.20 4.43 -9.72
N LYS A 129 -9.16 3.50 -9.81
CA LYS A 129 -9.55 2.85 -11.06
C LYS A 129 -11.06 2.64 -11.12
N LEU A 130 -11.66 2.69 -12.30
CA LEU A 130 -13.08 2.34 -12.47
C LEU A 130 -13.29 0.81 -12.59
N PRO A 131 -14.46 0.31 -12.16
CA PRO A 131 -15.55 1.03 -11.48
C PRO A 131 -15.28 1.33 -10.00
N ILE A 132 -15.79 2.45 -9.48
CA ILE A 132 -15.82 2.74 -8.05
C ILE A 132 -17.00 1.99 -7.42
N THR A 133 -16.73 0.76 -6.97
CA THR A 133 -17.70 -0.09 -6.26
C THR A 133 -16.98 -0.90 -5.19
N ASN A 134 -17.61 -1.12 -4.04
CA ASN A 134 -17.05 -1.94 -2.97
C ASN A 134 -16.62 -3.33 -3.50
N GLY A 135 -15.43 -3.77 -3.09
CA GLY A 135 -14.84 -5.05 -3.49
C GLY A 135 -14.22 -5.07 -4.89
N PHE A 136 -14.33 -4.00 -5.70
CA PHE A 136 -13.57 -3.91 -6.94
C PHE A 136 -12.09 -3.75 -6.63
N SER A 137 -11.26 -4.56 -7.30
CA SER A 137 -9.82 -4.61 -7.05
C SER A 137 -8.98 -4.48 -8.32
N TRP A 138 -7.75 -3.97 -8.18
CA TRP A 138 -6.81 -3.82 -9.27
C TRP A 138 -5.35 -3.84 -8.81
N LYS A 139 -4.43 -4.16 -9.72
CA LYS A 139 -2.99 -4.08 -9.49
C LYS A 139 -2.51 -2.62 -9.51
N GLY A 140 -2.54 -1.96 -8.36
CA GLY A 140 -2.20 -0.54 -8.21
C GLY A 140 -0.74 -0.20 -8.52
N ASN A 141 0.16 -1.16 -8.34
CA ASN A 141 1.61 -1.02 -8.55
C ASN A 141 2.10 -1.61 -9.89
N SER A 142 1.20 -1.92 -10.83
CA SER A 142 1.56 -2.71 -12.04
C SER A 142 2.57 -2.05 -13.00
N TYR A 143 2.88 -0.76 -12.80
CA TYR A 143 3.88 -0.03 -13.60
C TYR A 143 5.24 0.07 -12.91
N ILE A 144 5.40 -0.49 -11.73
CA ILE A 144 6.64 -0.45 -10.95
C ILE A 144 7.46 -1.68 -11.31
N ASP A 145 8.73 -1.47 -11.67
CA ASP A 145 9.67 -2.56 -11.90
C ASP A 145 10.12 -3.14 -10.56
N THR A 146 9.36 -4.13 -10.06
CA THR A 146 9.69 -4.82 -8.80
C THR A 146 10.67 -5.97 -9.01
N TYR A 147 11.05 -6.28 -10.25
CA TYR A 147 11.95 -7.40 -10.55
C TYR A 147 13.41 -6.97 -10.55
N ASN A 148 13.73 -5.86 -11.22
CA ASN A 148 15.11 -5.37 -11.31
C ASN A 148 15.46 -4.36 -10.20
N ASP A 149 14.47 -3.68 -9.61
CA ASP A 149 14.68 -2.73 -8.51
C ASP A 149 14.43 -3.41 -7.16
N PHE A 150 15.52 -3.78 -6.50
CA PHE A 150 15.47 -4.45 -5.19
C PHE A 150 14.76 -3.62 -4.12
N ASP A 151 14.87 -2.29 -4.16
CA ASP A 151 14.23 -1.41 -3.18
C ASP A 151 12.71 -1.37 -3.36
N MET A 152 12.23 -1.70 -4.57
CA MET A 152 10.81 -1.71 -4.94
C MET A 152 10.14 -3.08 -4.82
N ARG A 153 10.89 -4.17 -4.58
CA ARG A 153 10.34 -5.54 -4.47
C ARG A 153 9.13 -5.66 -3.55
N PHE A 154 9.11 -4.90 -2.45
CA PHE A 154 8.01 -4.93 -1.49
C PHE A 154 6.67 -4.44 -2.05
N LEU A 155 6.66 -3.77 -3.21
CA LEU A 155 5.46 -3.27 -3.91
C LEU A 155 4.85 -4.31 -4.86
N GLU A 156 5.48 -5.49 -5.00
CA GLU A 156 5.08 -6.53 -5.93
C GLU A 156 3.69 -7.08 -5.61
N GLY A 157 2.85 -7.22 -6.65
CA GLY A 157 1.58 -7.96 -6.55
C GLY A 157 0.44 -7.27 -5.79
N TRP A 158 0.64 -6.08 -5.21
CA TRP A 158 -0.38 -5.39 -4.39
C TRP A 158 -1.71 -5.26 -5.13
N ASP A 159 -2.79 -5.66 -4.44
CA ASP A 159 -4.16 -5.64 -4.95
C ASP A 159 -4.97 -4.58 -4.20
N TYR A 160 -5.12 -3.44 -4.85
CA TYR A 160 -5.85 -2.32 -4.29
C TYR A 160 -7.32 -2.63 -4.37
N THR A 161 -8.06 -2.44 -3.29
CA THR A 161 -9.48 -2.78 -3.22
C THR A 161 -10.28 -1.62 -2.64
N TYR A 162 -11.43 -1.33 -3.25
CA TYR A 162 -12.37 -0.36 -2.70
C TYR A 162 -13.17 -0.91 -1.53
N GLU A 163 -13.32 -0.07 -0.52
CA GLU A 163 -14.20 -0.25 0.62
C GLU A 163 -14.91 1.07 0.94
N ASP A 164 -15.99 1.01 1.71
CA ASP A 164 -16.68 2.19 2.25
C ASP A 164 -17.08 3.23 1.19
N VAL A 165 -17.35 2.79 -0.05
CA VAL A 165 -17.71 3.68 -1.17
C VAL A 165 -18.98 4.46 -0.87
N GLY A 166 -18.91 5.79 -1.01
CA GLY A 166 -20.02 6.71 -0.82
C GLY A 166 -20.39 6.95 0.65
N THR A 167 -19.60 6.44 1.59
CA THR A 167 -19.86 6.58 3.03
C THR A 167 -19.23 7.85 3.59
N THR A 168 -19.45 8.10 4.89
CA THR A 168 -18.77 9.17 5.62
C THR A 168 -17.53 8.60 6.30
N PHE A 169 -16.37 9.18 6.01
CA PHE A 169 -15.15 8.91 6.75
C PHE A 169 -15.09 9.78 8.02
N THR A 170 -14.84 9.13 9.15
CA THR A 170 -14.61 9.79 10.44
C THR A 170 -13.23 9.38 10.93
N ASP A 171 -12.26 10.30 10.86
CA ASP A 171 -10.99 10.10 11.57
C ASP A 171 -11.23 10.18 13.08
N SER A 172 -10.59 9.29 13.84
CA SER A 172 -10.74 9.14 15.29
C SER A 172 -10.33 10.43 16.02
N GLY A 173 -11.23 11.41 16.06
CA GLY A 173 -10.80 12.79 16.30
C GLY A 173 -11.88 13.84 16.14
N ARG A 174 -12.09 14.41 14.94
CA ARG A 174 -12.72 15.75 14.83
C ARG A 174 -13.47 16.10 13.54
N THR A 175 -13.42 15.34 12.44
CA THR A 175 -14.04 15.75 11.17
C THR A 175 -14.76 14.60 10.48
N ASN A 176 -16.07 14.79 10.22
CA ASN A 176 -16.86 13.92 9.36
C ASN A 176 -16.74 14.41 7.92
N ILE A 177 -16.25 13.55 7.04
CA ILE A 177 -16.06 13.85 5.62
C ILE A 177 -17.01 12.95 4.84
N PRO A 178 -18.09 13.48 4.25
CA PRO A 178 -19.06 12.67 3.51
C PRO A 178 -18.50 12.28 2.13
N ASN A 179 -19.17 11.31 1.48
CA ASN A 179 -18.90 10.90 0.10
C ASN A 179 -17.45 10.51 -0.15
N THR A 180 -16.96 9.56 0.67
CA THR A 180 -15.60 9.06 0.58
C THR A 180 -15.52 7.70 -0.09
N ILE A 181 -14.30 7.35 -0.52
CA ILE A 181 -13.92 6.02 -0.95
C ILE A 181 -12.66 5.61 -0.18
N THR A 182 -12.67 4.41 0.37
CA THR A 182 -11.48 3.81 0.99
C THR A 182 -10.79 2.94 -0.04
N VAL A 183 -9.46 3.05 -0.14
CA VAL A 183 -8.59 2.18 -0.94
C VAL A 183 -7.65 1.45 0.01
N ASN A 184 -7.90 0.17 0.22
CA ASN A 184 -6.99 -0.72 0.95
C ASN A 184 -5.99 -1.29 -0.08
N GLN A 185 -4.70 -1.05 0.12
CA GLN A 185 -3.67 -1.38 -0.88
C GLN A 185 -2.90 -2.65 -0.52
N ILE A 186 -2.61 -2.84 0.77
CA ILE A 186 -1.94 -4.02 1.32
C ILE A 186 -2.13 -4.06 2.84
N ASP A 187 -2.19 -5.27 3.40
CA ASP A 187 -2.08 -5.53 4.84
C ASP A 187 -1.43 -6.90 5.02
N GLU A 188 -0.11 -6.91 5.12
CA GLU A 188 0.70 -8.12 5.25
C GLU A 188 1.59 -8.05 6.49
N GLU A 189 1.62 -9.16 7.21
CA GLU A 189 2.42 -9.35 8.41
C GLU A 189 3.22 -10.65 8.28
N GLY A 190 4.51 -10.60 8.62
CA GLY A 190 5.39 -11.76 8.62
C GLY A 190 5.94 -12.01 10.02
N ASN A 191 5.69 -13.20 10.58
CA ASN A 191 6.20 -13.65 11.88
C ASN A 191 5.92 -12.70 13.07
N ILE A 192 4.94 -11.79 12.96
CA ILE A 192 4.58 -10.91 14.08
C ILE A 192 4.13 -11.76 15.28
N GLY A 193 4.70 -11.46 16.45
CA GLY A 193 4.47 -12.24 17.68
C GLY A 193 5.41 -13.45 17.87
N ASN A 194 6.28 -13.78 16.92
CA ASN A 194 7.28 -14.83 17.06
C ASN A 194 8.65 -14.25 17.49
N PRO A 195 9.04 -14.30 18.77
CA PRO A 195 10.27 -13.67 19.25
C PRO A 195 11.56 -14.34 18.76
N THR A 196 11.46 -15.56 18.20
CA THR A 196 12.60 -16.33 17.69
C THR A 196 12.72 -16.29 16.16
N ALA A 197 11.81 -15.61 15.47
CA ALA A 197 11.89 -15.46 14.02
C ALA A 197 13.10 -14.61 13.63
N PRO A 198 13.90 -15.03 12.63
CA PRO A 198 15.03 -14.25 12.13
C PRO A 198 14.56 -12.98 11.42
N ILE A 199 13.34 -12.96 10.89
CA ILE A 199 12.75 -11.81 10.21
C ILE A 199 11.31 -11.65 10.70
N ILE A 200 10.96 -10.45 11.16
CA ILE A 200 9.58 -10.03 11.46
C ILE A 200 9.30 -8.78 10.63
N GLN A 201 8.17 -8.72 9.94
CA GLN A 201 7.87 -7.60 9.04
C GLN A 201 6.40 -7.21 9.07
N LYS A 202 6.13 -5.94 8.71
CA LYS A 202 4.79 -5.43 8.44
C LYS A 202 4.81 -4.51 7.24
N VAL A 203 3.87 -4.73 6.33
CA VAL A 203 3.59 -3.84 5.20
C VAL A 203 2.09 -3.55 5.20
N PHE A 204 1.75 -2.28 5.39
CA PHE A 204 0.38 -1.82 5.44
C PHE A 204 0.24 -0.55 4.62
N SER A 205 -0.80 -0.45 3.81
CA SER A 205 -1.12 0.79 3.11
C SER A 205 -2.62 0.95 2.90
N LYS A 206 -3.13 2.12 3.29
CA LYS A 206 -4.53 2.54 3.16
C LYS A 206 -4.60 4.01 2.79
N GLU A 207 -5.47 4.35 1.85
CA GLU A 207 -5.79 5.73 1.48
C GLU A 207 -7.30 5.93 1.50
N VAL A 208 -7.76 7.14 1.80
CA VAL A 208 -9.17 7.54 1.71
C VAL A 208 -9.25 8.82 0.90
N TYR A 209 -10.13 8.82 -0.09
CA TYR A 209 -10.38 9.96 -0.96
C TYR A 209 -11.80 10.46 -0.76
N ALA A 210 -11.99 11.77 -0.74
CA ALA A 210 -13.29 12.40 -0.64
C ALA A 210 -13.62 13.14 -1.95
N LYS A 211 -14.87 12.97 -2.39
CA LYS A 211 -15.39 13.62 -3.59
C LYS A 211 -15.30 15.14 -3.43
N ASN A 212 -14.83 15.81 -4.47
CA ASN A 212 -14.53 17.25 -4.56
C ASN A 212 -13.45 17.78 -3.62
N ILE A 213 -12.71 16.90 -2.93
CA ILE A 213 -11.62 17.30 -2.02
C ILE A 213 -10.30 16.71 -2.49
N GLY A 214 -10.19 15.39 -2.59
CA GLY A 214 -8.89 14.74 -2.78
C GLY A 214 -8.61 13.65 -1.76
N LEU A 215 -7.33 13.34 -1.57
CA LEU A 215 -6.83 12.48 -0.51
C LEU A 215 -7.10 13.13 0.85
N VAL A 216 -7.90 12.49 1.71
CA VAL A 216 -8.22 13.00 3.06
C VAL A 216 -7.54 12.24 4.18
N TYR A 217 -7.12 11.00 3.89
CA TYR A 217 -6.37 10.17 4.81
C TYR A 217 -5.40 9.27 4.05
N LYS A 218 -4.20 9.09 4.61
CA LYS A 218 -3.23 8.10 4.14
C LYS A 218 -2.54 7.48 5.33
N ASN A 219 -2.34 6.18 5.32
CA ASN A 219 -1.48 5.50 6.29
C ASN A 219 -0.69 4.42 5.56
N VAL A 220 0.62 4.62 5.49
CA VAL A 220 1.57 3.67 4.93
C VAL A 220 2.56 3.32 6.02
N ILE A 221 2.82 2.03 6.20
CA ILE A 221 3.79 1.50 7.13
C ILE A 221 4.53 0.37 6.41
N LYS A 222 5.85 0.45 6.37
CA LYS A 222 6.72 -0.64 5.96
C LYS A 222 7.82 -0.72 6.99
N TRP A 223 7.91 -1.80 7.74
CA TRP A 223 9.07 -2.05 8.57
C TRP A 223 9.42 -3.52 8.62
N GLU A 224 10.69 -3.76 8.83
CA GLU A 224 11.27 -5.08 9.02
C GLU A 224 12.20 -5.03 10.23
N TYR A 225 12.16 -6.11 10.99
CA TYR A 225 13.08 -6.45 12.05
C TYR A 225 13.82 -7.70 11.63
N GLN A 226 15.15 -7.63 11.63
CA GLN A 226 15.99 -8.78 11.41
C GLN A 226 16.79 -9.10 12.67
N ALA A 227 16.90 -10.39 12.98
CA ALA A 227 17.70 -10.91 14.07
C ALA A 227 18.64 -12.01 13.56
N SER A 228 19.89 -11.90 13.98
CA SER A 228 20.86 -12.97 13.80
C SER A 228 20.93 -13.81 15.06
N PHE A 229 20.94 -15.12 14.88
CA PHE A 229 21.08 -16.08 15.97
C PHE A 229 22.33 -16.91 15.73
N ASP A 230 23.14 -17.05 16.77
CA ASP A 230 24.16 -18.08 16.83
C ASP A 230 23.50 -19.39 17.26
N VAL A 231 23.44 -20.31 16.30
CA VAL A 231 22.92 -21.67 16.47
C VAL A 231 24.03 -22.65 16.86
N ARG A 232 25.29 -22.21 16.94
CA ARG A 232 26.48 -23.07 16.99
C ARG A 232 26.94 -23.35 18.42
N ARG A 233 26.04 -23.83 19.27
CA ARG A 233 26.43 -24.21 20.65
C ARG A 233 25.92 -25.57 21.07
N CYS A 234 25.92 -26.52 20.13
CA CYS A 234 25.83 -27.93 20.46
C CYS A 234 27.20 -28.44 20.91
N TYR A 235 27.22 -29.13 22.04
CA TYR A 235 28.39 -29.82 22.55
C TYR A 235 28.01 -31.25 22.90
N TYR A 236 28.99 -32.16 22.84
CA TYR A 236 28.83 -33.50 23.38
C TYR A 236 29.39 -33.55 24.79
N PHE A 237 28.75 -34.29 25.67
CA PHE A 237 29.24 -34.50 27.02
C PHE A 237 29.18 -35.98 27.41
N LYS A 238 30.10 -36.40 28.28
CA LYS A 238 30.10 -37.72 28.90
C LYS A 238 30.48 -37.58 30.36
N CYS A 239 29.64 -38.12 31.24
CA CYS A 239 29.89 -38.08 32.69
C CYS A 239 30.24 -39.47 33.21
N ALA A 240 31.30 -39.56 34.00
CA ALA A 240 31.69 -40.76 34.75
C ALA A 240 32.22 -40.35 36.13
N SER A 241 31.75 -41.02 37.19
CA SER A 241 32.23 -40.83 38.57
C SER A 241 32.30 -39.35 39.00
N ASN A 242 31.21 -38.60 38.80
CA ASN A 242 31.07 -37.17 39.12
C ASN A 242 32.01 -36.21 38.37
N LYS A 243 32.69 -36.66 37.31
CA LYS A 243 33.37 -35.79 36.34
C LYS A 243 32.68 -35.86 34.99
N CYS A 244 32.54 -34.72 34.33
CA CYS A 244 31.95 -34.62 33.01
C CYS A 244 32.96 -33.99 32.05
N ASP A 245 33.21 -34.67 30.94
CA ASP A 245 33.98 -34.15 29.82
C ASP A 245 33.04 -33.52 28.80
N THR A 246 33.46 -32.43 28.16
CA THR A 246 32.68 -31.71 27.14
C THR A 246 33.51 -31.44 25.89
N ILE A 247 32.91 -31.61 24.71
CA ILE A 247 33.50 -31.29 23.41
C ILE A 247 32.57 -30.30 22.70
N GLU A 248 33.04 -29.07 22.46
CA GLU A 248 32.30 -28.04 21.72
C GLU A 248 32.43 -28.25 20.21
N CYS A 249 31.32 -28.12 19.48
CA CYS A 249 31.25 -28.31 18.04
C CYS A 249 31.14 -26.94 17.34
N ASP A 250 32.17 -26.11 17.45
CA ASP A 250 32.16 -24.78 16.85
C ASP A 250 32.42 -24.87 15.33
N ALA A 251 31.61 -24.15 14.55
CA ALA A 251 31.37 -24.54 13.18
C ALA A 251 32.50 -24.21 12.18
N SER A 252 32.80 -25.27 11.43
CA SER A 252 33.42 -25.35 10.11
C SER A 252 34.95 -25.19 9.99
N PRO A 253 35.64 -26.18 9.38
CA PRO A 253 35.10 -27.41 8.83
C PRO A 253 35.31 -28.58 9.80
N ASP A 254 34.74 -28.57 11.01
CA ASP A 254 34.71 -29.81 11.80
C ASP A 254 33.32 -30.13 12.37
N LEU A 255 32.68 -31.02 11.60
CA LEU A 255 31.50 -31.80 11.93
C LEU A 255 31.80 -32.66 13.16
N CYS A 256 30.94 -32.59 14.18
CA CYS A 256 30.91 -33.58 15.26
C CYS A 256 30.39 -34.97 14.81
N ASP A 257 30.47 -35.29 13.52
CA ASP A 257 30.13 -36.58 12.92
C ASP A 257 30.97 -37.74 13.49
N SER A 258 32.18 -37.44 13.99
CA SER A 258 33.04 -38.42 14.66
C SER A 258 32.62 -38.64 16.12
N VAL A 259 32.23 -37.57 16.83
CA VAL A 259 31.83 -37.61 18.24
C VAL A 259 30.44 -38.23 18.42
N SER A 260 29.54 -38.02 17.46
CA SER A 260 28.21 -38.65 17.43
C SER A 260 28.25 -40.18 17.42
N LYS A 261 29.38 -40.77 17.01
CA LYS A 261 29.61 -42.22 16.95
C LYS A 261 30.27 -42.79 18.21
N LEU A 262 30.71 -41.94 19.15
CA LEU A 262 31.40 -42.39 20.36
C LEU A 262 30.40 -42.88 21.42
N LYS A 263 30.65 -44.08 21.97
CA LYS A 263 29.77 -44.70 22.97
C LYS A 263 29.80 -43.96 24.31
N GLY A 264 28.61 -43.57 24.78
CA GLY A 264 28.39 -42.93 26.08
C GLY A 264 28.56 -41.40 26.07
N TRP A 265 28.67 -40.79 24.89
CA TRP A 265 28.59 -39.34 24.72
C TRP A 265 27.17 -38.95 24.32
N SER A 266 26.65 -37.88 24.92
CA SER A 266 25.33 -37.33 24.65
C SER A 266 25.45 -35.91 24.11
N GLN A 267 24.67 -35.57 23.09
CA GLN A 267 24.63 -34.22 22.55
C GLN A 267 23.72 -33.34 23.43
N LYS A 268 24.16 -32.11 23.70
CA LYS A 268 23.33 -31.05 24.28
C LYS A 268 23.55 -29.77 23.49
N CYS A 269 22.45 -29.21 22.98
CA CYS A 269 22.46 -27.91 22.34
C CYS A 269 22.04 -26.84 23.35
N ARG A 270 22.82 -25.76 23.43
CA ARG A 270 22.40 -24.55 24.13
C ARG A 270 21.31 -23.85 23.30
N ASP A 271 20.47 -23.08 23.97
CA ASP A 271 19.47 -22.24 23.30
C ASP A 271 20.15 -21.32 22.30
N SER A 272 19.46 -21.02 21.20
CA SER A 272 19.92 -20.06 20.20
C SER A 272 20.15 -18.71 20.87
N ILE A 273 21.37 -18.21 20.79
CA ILE A 273 21.72 -16.91 21.37
C ILE A 273 21.61 -15.88 20.26
N LYS A 274 20.75 -14.89 20.47
CA LYS A 274 20.65 -13.73 19.58
C LYS A 274 21.97 -12.96 19.60
N THR A 275 22.65 -12.89 18.46
CA THR A 275 23.96 -12.23 18.32
C THR A 275 23.87 -10.83 17.75
N GLY A 276 22.77 -10.49 17.09
CA GLY A 276 22.55 -9.18 16.53
C GLY A 276 21.10 -8.98 16.15
N PHE A 277 20.72 -7.71 16.00
CA PHE A 277 19.44 -7.35 15.40
C PHE A 277 19.46 -5.92 14.90
N TYR A 278 18.56 -5.64 13.97
CA TYR A 278 18.28 -4.28 13.51
C TYR A 278 16.84 -4.14 13.05
N TYR A 279 16.42 -2.88 12.96
CA TYR A 279 15.15 -2.48 12.37
C TYR A 279 15.42 -1.60 11.16
N GLU A 280 14.60 -1.74 10.14
CA GLU A 280 14.56 -0.85 9.00
C GLU A 280 13.12 -0.59 8.60
N GLY A 281 12.85 0.56 7.99
CA GLY A 281 11.51 0.89 7.56
C GLY A 281 11.20 2.37 7.55
N TYR A 282 9.95 2.66 7.21
CA TYR A 282 9.36 3.99 7.29
C TYR A 282 7.85 3.87 7.45
N GLY A 283 7.25 4.98 7.85
CA GLY A 283 5.79 5.11 7.81
C GLY A 283 5.39 6.56 7.64
N ILE A 284 4.25 6.76 7.00
CA ILE A 284 3.65 8.07 6.78
C ILE A 284 2.17 7.95 7.08
N LYS A 285 1.69 8.79 8.01
CA LYS A 285 0.27 8.97 8.25
C LYS A 285 -0.11 10.41 7.96
N LEU A 286 -1.03 10.62 7.02
CA LEU A 286 -1.62 11.91 6.70
C LEU A 286 -3.07 11.93 7.17
N LYS A 287 -3.45 13.01 7.85
CA LYS A 287 -4.82 13.29 8.27
C LYS A 287 -5.16 14.71 7.86
N MET A 288 -6.15 14.86 6.99
CA MET A 288 -6.56 16.19 6.51
C MET A 288 -6.98 17.09 7.68
N ILE A 289 -6.55 18.34 7.62
CA ILE A 289 -6.96 19.44 8.51
C ILE A 289 -8.03 20.27 7.80
N ASP A 290 -7.71 20.75 6.59
CA ASP A 290 -8.60 21.56 5.75
C ASP A 290 -8.12 21.55 4.29
N HIS A 291 -8.92 22.17 3.43
CA HIS A 291 -8.64 22.41 2.01
C HIS A 291 -9.33 23.71 1.57
N ASN A 292 -9.10 24.17 0.34
CA ASN A 292 -9.81 25.31 -0.26
C ASN A 292 -10.55 24.97 -1.55
#